data_AF-A0A7S2A4B5-F1
#
_entry.id   AF-A0A7S2A4B5-F1
#
_cell.length_a   1.000
_cell.length_b   1.000
_cell.length_c   1.000
_cell.angle_alpha   90.00
_cell.angle_beta   90.00
_cell.angle_gamma   90.00
#
_symmetry.space_group_name_H-M   'P 1'
#
loop_
_entity.id
_entity.type
_entity.pdbx_description
1 polymer ?
#
loop_
_entity_poly.entity_id
_entity_poly.type
_entity_poly.pdbx_seq_one_letter_code
_entity_poly.pdbx_strand_id
1 'polypeptide(L)'
;MALYMPPVFRKVIELSGKERPNILYIGTASFDKEENFNKHSKKFLSKGCSIDRINVAERDAVPSYEEMRRLVVEWSDVLVCSGGNTLFALLRWKETGLDLLIKEAAANGTVLCGGSAGAGCWFTSMHSDSLRPDNVKHSQVVKNEMDDEDLTDWDYVKISG
;
A
#
# COMPACT_ATOMS: atom_id res chain seq x y z
N MET A 1 12.60 -0.41 -7.53
CA MET A 1 11.23 -0.92 -7.32
C MET A 1 10.57 -1.15 -8.68
N ALA A 2 9.93 -2.31 -8.88
CA ALA A 2 9.41 -2.78 -10.16
C ALA A 2 8.43 -1.81 -10.85
N LEU A 3 7.63 -1.07 -10.08
CA LEU A 3 6.68 -0.07 -10.60
C LEU A 3 7.31 1.01 -11.49
N TYR A 4 8.61 1.30 -11.31
CA TYR A 4 9.32 2.30 -12.12
C TYR A 4 9.99 1.74 -13.37
N MET A 5 9.97 0.41 -13.54
CA MET A 5 10.43 -0.18 -14.79
C MET A 5 9.52 0.31 -15.91
N PRO A 6 10.07 0.85 -17.01
CA PRO A 6 9.27 1.38 -18.11
C PRO A 6 8.11 0.50 -18.58
N PRO A 7 8.23 -0.84 -18.72
CA PRO A 7 7.10 -1.68 -19.13
C PRO A 7 5.98 -1.73 -18.08
N VAL A 8 6.31 -1.84 -16.79
CA VAL A 8 5.32 -1.90 -15.70
C VAL A 8 4.58 -0.56 -15.59
N PHE A 9 5.33 0.54 -15.55
CA PHE A 9 4.75 1.88 -15.48
C PHE A 9 3.78 2.13 -16.64
N ARG A 10 4.19 1.83 -17.88
CA ARG A 10 3.34 2.00 -19.06
C ARG A 10 2.06 1.17 -18.94
N LYS A 11 2.16 -0.07 -18.47
CA LYS A 11 0.98 -0.93 -18.33
C LYS A 11 0.00 -0.41 -17.29
N VAL A 12 0.48 0.14 -16.18
CA VAL A 12 -0.37 0.77 -15.16
C VAL A 12 -1.16 1.95 -15.73
N ILE A 13 -0.50 2.82 -16.50
CA ILE A 13 -1.16 3.95 -17.17
C ILE A 13 -2.14 3.47 -18.25
N GLU A 14 -1.78 2.45 -19.02
CA GLU A 14 -2.69 1.86 -20.02
C GLU A 14 -3.95 1.27 -19.37
N LEU A 15 -3.80 0.54 -18.26
CA LEU A 15 -4.91 -0.10 -17.55
C LEU A 15 -5.85 0.92 -16.89
N SER A 16 -5.38 2.13 -16.56
CA SER A 16 -6.24 3.18 -16.00
C SER A 16 -7.18 3.78 -17.06
N GLY A 17 -6.96 3.50 -18.34
CA GLY A 17 -7.76 4.05 -19.45
C GLY A 17 -7.59 5.55 -19.66
N LYS A 18 -6.60 6.19 -19.00
CA LYS A 18 -6.37 7.63 -19.05
C LYS A 18 -4.92 7.96 -19.38
N GLU A 19 -4.69 9.01 -20.17
CA GLU A 19 -3.33 9.48 -20.50
C GLU A 19 -2.61 10.04 -19.25
N ARG A 20 -3.36 10.71 -18.37
CA ARG A 20 -2.87 11.38 -17.16
C ARG A 20 -3.78 11.04 -15.98
N PRO A 21 -3.73 9.81 -15.46
CA PRO A 21 -4.58 9.37 -14.37
C PRO A 21 -4.28 10.12 -13.06
N ASN A 22 -5.27 10.14 -12.18
CA ASN A 22 -5.11 10.52 -10.78
C ASN A 22 -4.55 9.33 -9.99
N ILE A 23 -3.41 9.53 -9.35
CA ILE A 23 -2.71 8.50 -8.58
C ILE A 23 -2.91 8.80 -7.09
N LEU A 24 -3.43 7.84 -6.33
CA LEU A 24 -3.45 7.93 -4.88
C LEU A 24 -2.40 6.99 -4.28
N TYR A 25 -1.46 7.56 -3.55
CA TYR A 25 -0.42 6.81 -2.84
C TYR A 25 -0.89 6.41 -1.45
N ILE A 26 -0.81 5.11 -1.15
CA ILE A 26 -1.13 4.53 0.16
C ILE A 26 0.19 4.16 0.83
N GLY A 27 0.66 5.04 1.71
CA GLY A 27 1.97 4.96 2.34
C GLY A 27 2.07 4.03 3.55
N THR A 28 0.94 3.43 3.98
CA THR A 28 0.76 2.87 5.33
C THR A 28 1.76 1.80 5.70
N ALA A 29 2.10 0.88 4.78
CA ALA A 29 3.08 -0.18 5.03
C ALA A 29 4.47 0.38 5.37
N SER A 30 4.75 1.59 4.92
CA SER A 30 5.99 2.32 5.19
C SER A 30 5.86 3.37 6.30
N PHE A 31 4.78 3.32 7.08
CA PHE A 31 4.44 4.26 8.15
C PHE A 31 4.27 5.71 7.63
N ASP A 32 3.71 5.86 6.43
CA ASP A 32 3.44 7.16 5.79
C ASP A 32 4.65 8.11 5.72
N LYS A 33 5.85 7.54 5.64
CA LYS A 33 7.11 8.31 5.58
C LYS A 33 7.13 9.22 4.34
N GLU A 34 7.33 10.51 4.59
CA GLU A 34 7.42 11.58 3.60
C GLU A 34 8.45 11.27 2.49
N GLU A 35 9.59 10.68 2.85
CA GLU A 35 10.63 10.28 1.90
C GLU A 35 10.12 9.27 0.87
N ASN A 36 9.31 8.30 1.30
CA ASN A 36 8.75 7.29 0.39
C ASN A 36 7.73 7.92 -0.54
N PHE A 37 6.85 8.79 -0.04
CA PHE A 37 5.92 9.52 -0.90
C PHE A 37 6.67 10.34 -1.96
N ASN A 38 7.66 11.13 -1.56
CA ASN A 38 8.45 11.96 -2.46
C ASN A 38 9.23 11.16 -3.50
N LYS A 39 9.72 9.98 -3.15
CA LYS A 39 10.38 9.07 -4.08
C LYS A 39 9.39 8.52 -5.11
N HIS A 40 8.16 8.23 -4.70
CA HIS A 40 7.12 7.64 -5.55
C HIS A 40 6.43 8.68 -6.45
N SER A 41 6.26 9.90 -5.98
CA SER A 41 5.57 10.98 -6.70
C SER A 41 6.33 11.48 -7.93
N LYS A 42 7.66 11.58 -7.84
CA LYS A 42 8.53 12.14 -8.90
C LYS A 42 8.23 11.57 -10.29
N LYS A 43 8.06 10.25 -10.40
CA LYS A 43 7.88 9.61 -11.72
C LYS A 43 6.52 9.96 -12.33
N PHE A 44 5.45 9.88 -11.55
CA PHE A 44 4.09 10.22 -11.99
C PHE A 44 3.98 11.71 -12.35
N LEU A 45 4.52 12.60 -11.51
CA LEU A 45 4.57 14.04 -11.78
C LEU A 45 5.32 14.36 -13.07
N SER A 46 6.47 13.73 -13.31
CA SER A 46 7.25 13.92 -14.54
C SER A 46 6.53 13.46 -15.83
N LYS A 47 5.43 12.71 -15.68
CA LYS A 47 4.57 12.23 -16.76
C LYS A 47 3.24 12.97 -16.83
N GLY A 48 3.07 14.03 -16.03
CA GLY A 48 1.88 14.87 -16.04
C GLY A 48 0.66 14.22 -15.36
N CYS A 49 0.84 13.14 -14.61
CA CYS A 49 -0.22 12.57 -13.78
C CYS A 49 -0.42 13.45 -12.53
N SER A 50 -1.64 13.51 -12.02
CA SER A 50 -1.92 14.05 -10.69
C SER A 50 -1.55 13.00 -9.65
N ILE A 51 -0.95 13.40 -8.52
CA ILE A 51 -0.71 12.48 -7.42
C ILE A 51 -1.07 13.12 -6.09
N ASP A 52 -1.76 12.34 -5.26
CA ASP A 52 -2.05 12.66 -3.87
C ASP A 52 -1.72 11.45 -2.98
N ARG A 53 -1.91 11.57 -1.67
CA ARG A 53 -1.70 10.49 -0.70
C ARG A 53 -2.79 10.44 0.34
N ILE A 54 -2.96 9.25 0.90
CA ILE A 54 -3.77 9.03 2.10
C ILE A 54 -2.87 8.51 3.21
N ASN A 55 -2.90 9.19 4.35
CA ASN A 55 -2.12 8.83 5.52
C ASN A 55 -3.06 8.25 6.59
N VAL A 56 -2.79 7.01 7.01
CA VAL A 56 -3.58 6.33 8.05
C VAL A 56 -2.69 5.59 9.05
N ALA A 57 -1.37 5.72 8.97
CA ALA A 57 -0.43 5.06 9.87
C ALA A 57 -0.54 5.60 11.30
N GLU A 58 -0.59 6.93 11.46
CA GLU A 58 -0.75 7.59 12.75
C GLU A 58 -2.21 7.99 12.99
N ARG A 59 -2.72 7.73 14.20
CA ARG A 59 -4.14 7.91 14.55
C ARG A 59 -4.63 9.34 14.34
N ASP A 60 -3.82 10.32 14.72
CA ASP A 60 -4.18 11.75 14.65
C ASP A 60 -4.09 12.32 13.23
N ALA A 61 -3.55 11.54 12.28
CA ALA A 61 -3.43 11.91 10.88
C ALA A 61 -4.52 11.30 9.99
N VAL A 62 -5.38 10.42 10.53
CA VAL A 62 -6.43 9.72 9.78
C VAL A 62 -7.47 10.73 9.29
N PRO A 63 -7.73 10.85 7.97
CA PRO A 63 -8.79 11.70 7.45
C PRO A 63 -10.18 11.22 7.86
N SER A 64 -11.19 12.08 7.71
CA SER A 64 -12.58 11.65 7.86
C SER A 64 -12.92 10.57 6.83
N TYR A 65 -13.91 9.74 7.13
CA TYR A 65 -14.37 8.70 6.21
C TYR A 65 -14.79 9.28 4.84
N GLU A 66 -15.49 10.42 4.84
CA GLU A 66 -15.89 11.11 3.61
C GLU A 66 -14.68 11.55 2.77
N GLU A 67 -13.63 12.08 3.42
CA GLU A 67 -12.42 12.48 2.70
C GLU A 67 -11.67 11.26 2.15
N MET A 68 -11.59 10.18 2.93
CA MET A 68 -11.03 8.92 2.45
C MET A 68 -11.82 8.39 1.24
N ARG A 69 -13.15 8.40 1.30
CA ARG A 69 -14.01 7.96 0.20
C ARG A 69 -13.82 8.82 -1.05
N ARG A 70 -13.81 10.14 -0.90
CA ARG A 70 -13.56 11.10 -1.99
C ARG A 70 -12.23 10.82 -2.69
N LEU A 71 -11.16 10.62 -1.91
CA LEU A 71 -9.84 10.36 -2.48
C LEU A 71 -9.75 8.97 -3.12
N VAL A 72 -10.20 7.92 -2.42
CA VAL A 72 -9.99 6.53 -2.80
C VAL A 72 -10.96 6.09 -3.90
N VAL A 73 -12.26 6.36 -3.74
CA VAL A 73 -13.30 5.82 -4.62
C VAL A 73 -13.64 6.79 -5.76
N GLU A 74 -13.68 8.09 -5.49
CA GLU A 74 -14.21 9.07 -6.45
C GLU A 74 -13.11 9.73 -7.29
N TRP A 75 -11.97 10.05 -6.68
CA TRP A 75 -10.90 10.80 -7.33
C TRP A 75 -9.85 9.92 -8.01
N SER A 76 -9.51 8.76 -7.43
CA SER A 76 -8.38 7.96 -7.88
C SER A 76 -8.68 7.02 -9.05
N ASP A 77 -7.75 7.00 -10.01
CA ASP A 77 -7.75 6.06 -11.13
C ASP A 77 -6.78 4.89 -10.89
N VAL A 78 -5.76 5.14 -10.07
CA VAL A 78 -4.75 4.17 -9.69
C VAL A 78 -4.43 4.32 -8.20
N LEU A 79 -4.49 3.21 -7.46
CA LEU A 79 -3.97 3.11 -6.11
C LEU A 79 -2.56 2.51 -6.14
N VAL A 80 -1.60 3.22 -5.55
CA VAL A 80 -0.21 2.77 -5.41
C VAL A 80 0.09 2.52 -3.94
N CYS A 81 0.17 1.25 -3.53
CA CYS A 81 0.58 0.90 -2.18
C CYS A 81 2.11 0.78 -2.05
N SER A 82 2.64 1.33 -0.97
CA SER A 82 4.04 1.19 -0.60
C SER A 82 4.40 -0.26 -0.20
N GLY A 83 5.69 -0.56 -0.24
CA GLY A 83 6.23 -1.76 0.43
C GLY A 83 6.57 -1.45 1.89
N GLY A 84 6.66 -2.48 2.72
CA GLY A 84 7.01 -2.35 4.14
C GLY A 84 6.33 -3.42 4.98
N ASN A 85 5.83 -3.03 6.16
CA ASN A 85 5.15 -3.94 7.08
C ASN A 85 3.72 -4.19 6.62
N THR A 86 3.49 -5.38 6.07
CA THR A 86 2.17 -5.77 5.53
C THR A 86 1.16 -5.91 6.66
N LEU A 87 1.53 -6.56 7.77
CA LEU A 87 0.64 -6.77 8.91
C LEU A 87 0.14 -5.45 9.49
N PHE A 88 1.06 -4.48 9.67
CA PHE A 88 0.71 -3.14 10.11
C PHE A 88 -0.27 -2.45 9.16
N ALA A 89 -0.01 -2.50 7.85
CA ALA A 89 -0.88 -1.89 6.86
C ALA A 89 -2.30 -2.49 6.90
N LEU A 90 -2.42 -3.82 6.88
CA LEU A 90 -3.70 -4.51 6.89
C LEU A 90 -4.50 -4.22 8.16
N LEU A 91 -3.87 -4.22 9.34
CA LEU A 91 -4.53 -3.89 10.60
C LEU A 91 -5.02 -2.43 10.62
N ARG A 92 -4.17 -1.50 10.18
CA ARG A 92 -4.54 -0.07 10.12
C ARG A 92 -5.68 0.18 9.14
N TRP A 93 -5.66 -0.44 7.96
CA TRP A 93 -6.71 -0.25 6.97
C TRP A 93 -8.07 -0.75 7.46
N LYS A 94 -8.09 -1.90 8.16
CA LYS A 94 -9.31 -2.39 8.81
C LYS A 94 -9.80 -1.47 9.91
N GLU A 95 -8.90 -1.00 10.75
CA GLU A 95 -9.24 -0.10 11.85
C GLU A 95 -9.84 1.22 11.35
N THR A 96 -9.37 1.75 10.21
CA THR A 96 -9.87 3.00 9.63
C THR A 96 -10.99 2.81 8.61
N GLY A 97 -11.34 1.57 8.24
CA GLY A 97 -12.29 1.27 7.16
C GLY A 97 -11.76 1.57 5.76
N LEU A 98 -10.46 1.80 5.61
CA LEU A 98 -9.82 2.04 4.31
C LEU A 98 -9.85 0.78 3.43
N ASP A 99 -9.83 -0.41 4.03
CA ASP A 99 -9.90 -1.68 3.29
C ASP A 99 -11.20 -1.83 2.50
N LEU A 100 -12.33 -1.36 3.05
CA LEU A 100 -13.63 -1.37 2.38
C LEU A 100 -13.65 -0.42 1.19
N LEU A 101 -13.09 0.79 1.34
CA LEU A 101 -12.99 1.78 0.27
C LEU A 101 -12.06 1.30 -0.86
N ILE A 102 -10.96 0.62 -0.52
CA ILE A 102 -10.06 0.00 -1.52
C ILE A 102 -10.82 -1.09 -2.30
N LYS A 103 -11.57 -1.96 -1.61
CA LYS A 103 -12.39 -3.02 -2.25
C LYS A 103 -13.43 -2.41 -3.20
N GLU A 104 -14.07 -1.32 -2.80
CA GLU A 104 -15.04 -0.59 -3.62
C GLU A 104 -14.39 0.05 -4.85
N ALA A 105 -13.28 0.76 -4.68
CA ALA A 105 -12.54 1.37 -5.79
C ALA A 105 -12.11 0.30 -6.81
N ALA A 106 -11.60 -0.84 -6.34
CA ALA A 106 -11.25 -1.97 -7.20
C ALA A 106 -12.44 -2.51 -8.00
N ALA A 107 -13.60 -2.66 -7.34
CA ALA A 107 -14.84 -3.08 -8.01
C ALA A 107 -15.31 -2.07 -9.07
N ASN A 108 -14.99 -0.79 -8.88
CA ASN A 108 -15.28 0.30 -9.83
C ASN A 108 -14.24 0.44 -10.95
N GLY A 109 -13.21 -0.43 -10.99
CA GLY A 109 -12.20 -0.46 -12.05
C GLY A 109 -10.93 0.35 -11.76
N THR A 110 -10.76 0.87 -10.54
CA THR A 110 -9.51 1.51 -10.13
C THR A 110 -8.35 0.51 -10.17
N VAL A 111 -7.23 0.90 -10.79
CA VAL A 111 -6.06 0.01 -10.92
C VAL A 111 -5.31 -0.08 -9.60
N LEU A 112 -5.13 -1.30 -9.08
CA LEU A 112 -4.33 -1.53 -7.87
C LEU A 112 -2.92 -1.97 -8.23
N CYS A 113 -1.91 -1.32 -7.65
CA CYS A 113 -0.51 -1.72 -7.84
C CYS A 113 0.39 -1.34 -6.66
N GLY A 114 1.59 -1.89 -6.64
CA GLY A 114 2.58 -1.62 -5.60
C GLY A 114 3.74 -2.59 -5.66
N GLY A 115 4.64 -2.52 -4.67
CA GLY A 115 5.79 -3.42 -4.56
C GLY A 115 5.88 -4.05 -3.17
N SER A 116 6.32 -5.30 -3.09
CA SER A 116 6.36 -6.07 -1.83
C SER A 116 4.96 -6.17 -1.20
N ALA A 117 4.75 -5.64 0.01
CA ALA A 117 3.43 -5.54 0.65
C ALA A 117 2.34 -5.05 -0.32
N GLY A 118 2.61 -3.92 -1.01
CA GLY A 118 1.69 -3.33 -1.98
C GLY A 118 1.48 -4.13 -3.27
N ALA A 119 2.17 -5.25 -3.48
CA ALA A 119 1.89 -6.18 -4.57
C ALA A 119 0.95 -7.32 -4.14
N GLY A 120 0.99 -7.71 -2.86
CA GLY A 120 0.28 -8.89 -2.38
C GLY A 120 -0.98 -8.61 -1.54
N CYS A 121 -1.15 -7.39 -1.01
CA CYS A 121 -2.28 -7.05 -0.14
C CYS A 121 -3.66 -7.01 -0.82
N TRP A 122 -3.71 -7.27 -2.13
CA TRP A 122 -4.94 -7.30 -2.93
C TRP A 122 -5.59 -8.67 -3.00
N PHE A 123 -4.87 -9.72 -2.60
CA PHE A 123 -5.32 -11.10 -2.68
C PHE A 123 -5.99 -11.54 -1.39
N THR A 124 -6.79 -12.60 -1.46
CA THR A 124 -7.47 -13.20 -0.29
C THR A 124 -6.52 -13.79 0.73
N SER A 125 -5.27 -14.09 0.34
CA SER A 125 -4.22 -14.62 1.20
C SER A 125 -2.86 -14.24 0.64
N MET A 126 -1.89 -13.92 1.51
CA MET A 126 -0.50 -13.71 1.11
C MET A 126 0.45 -14.22 2.18
N HIS A 127 1.64 -14.66 1.76
CA HIS A 127 2.74 -14.91 2.69
C HIS A 127 3.39 -13.59 3.09
N SER A 128 3.66 -13.42 4.38
CA SER A 128 4.36 -12.25 4.90
C SER A 128 5.27 -12.65 6.04
N ASP A 129 6.47 -12.08 6.04
CA ASP A 129 7.47 -12.13 7.11
C ASP A 129 7.25 -11.02 8.16
N SER A 130 6.14 -10.27 8.06
CA SER A 130 5.77 -9.23 9.03
C SER A 130 5.21 -9.87 10.30
N LEU A 131 6.10 -10.40 11.14
CA LEU A 131 5.73 -11.14 12.36
C LEU A 131 5.06 -10.27 13.44
N ARG A 132 5.38 -8.96 13.51
CA ARG A 132 4.71 -8.02 14.41
C ARG A 132 4.54 -6.62 13.76
N PRO A 133 3.51 -5.86 14.13
CA PRO A 133 3.21 -4.57 13.52
C PRO A 133 4.16 -3.42 13.93
N ASP A 134 4.93 -3.60 15.01
CA ASP A 134 5.84 -2.60 15.60
C ASP A 134 7.30 -2.68 15.08
N ASN A 135 7.66 -3.78 14.41
CA ASN A 135 9.04 -4.14 14.04
C ASN A 135 9.76 -3.21 13.05
N VAL A 136 9.12 -2.14 12.60
CA VAL A 136 9.73 -1.15 11.70
C VAL A 136 9.42 0.30 12.08
N LYS A 137 8.79 0.51 13.25
CA LYS A 137 8.49 1.86 13.75
C LYS A 137 9.76 2.59 14.22
N HIS A 138 10.79 1.85 14.59
CA HIS A 138 12.13 2.35 14.88
C HIS A 138 13.13 1.67 13.94
N SER A 139 14.12 2.39 13.44
CA SER A 139 15.19 1.92 12.54
C SER A 139 16.09 0.83 13.12
N GLN A 140 15.68 0.18 14.22
CA GLN A 140 16.32 -1.00 14.74
C GLN A 140 15.83 -2.18 13.92
N VAL A 141 16.73 -2.76 13.13
CA VAL A 141 16.59 -4.13 12.66
C VAL A 141 16.48 -4.98 13.92
N VAL A 142 15.25 -5.31 14.34
CA VAL A 142 15.06 -6.40 15.28
C VAL A 142 15.53 -7.62 14.50
N LYS A 143 16.72 -8.13 14.85
CA LYS A 143 17.12 -9.45 14.37
C LYS A 143 16.03 -10.39 14.84
N ASN A 144 15.25 -10.91 13.91
CA ASN A 144 14.50 -12.12 14.14
C ASN A 144 15.57 -13.20 14.33
N GLU A 145 16.04 -13.39 15.56
CA GLU A 145 16.80 -14.57 15.94
C GLU A 145 15.79 -15.72 16.03
N MET A 146 15.30 -16.14 14.86
CA MET A 146 14.56 -17.39 14.71
C MET A 146 15.60 -18.50 14.77
N ASP A 147 15.37 -19.49 15.62
CA ASP A 147 16.24 -20.66 15.70
C ASP A 147 15.98 -21.63 14.53
N ASP A 148 16.79 -22.69 14.42
CA ASP A 148 16.68 -23.64 13.32
C ASP A 148 15.33 -24.38 13.31
N GLU A 149 14.64 -24.50 14.45
CA GLU A 149 13.29 -25.06 14.53
C GLU A 149 12.26 -24.08 13.96
N ASP A 150 12.30 -22.81 14.39
CA ASP A 150 11.44 -21.73 13.88
C ASP A 150 11.58 -21.50 12.37
N LEU A 151 12.77 -21.72 11.79
CA LEU A 151 12.99 -21.62 10.34
C LEU A 151 12.37 -22.77 9.55
N THR A 152 12.07 -23.89 10.21
CA THR A 152 11.45 -25.06 9.59
C THR A 152 9.95 -25.13 9.81
N ASP A 153 9.43 -24.37 10.78
CA ASP A 153 8.01 -24.29 11.10
C ASP A 153 7.35 -23.10 10.38
N TRP A 154 6.49 -23.39 9.41
CA TRP A 154 5.74 -22.35 8.70
C TRP A 154 4.40 -22.13 9.40
N ASP A 155 4.38 -21.23 10.38
CA ASP A 155 3.13 -20.78 11.00
C ASP A 155 2.35 -19.88 10.03
N TYR A 156 1.46 -20.51 9.26
CA TYR A 156 0.57 -19.81 8.33
C TYR A 156 -0.55 -19.11 9.09
N VAL A 157 -0.30 -17.87 9.52
CA VAL A 157 -1.35 -17.02 10.08
C VAL A 157 -2.25 -16.50 8.96
N LYS A 158 -3.49 -16.99 8.93
CA LYS A 158 -4.53 -16.42 8.07
C LYS A 158 -5.09 -15.15 8.71
N ILE A 159 -4.68 -13.99 8.20
CA ILE A 159 -5.38 -12.74 8.48
C ILE A 159 -6.66 -12.77 7.65
N SER A 160 -7.76 -13.28 8.22
CA SER A 160 -9.06 -13.28 7.55
C SER A 160 -9.46 -11.84 7.21
N GLY A 161 -9.77 -11.57 5.94
CA GLY A 161 -10.13 -10.25 5.40
C GLY A 161 -11.50 -9.72 5.80
#